data_AF-A0A1E4CFJ6-F1
#
_entry.id   AF-A0A1E4CFJ6-F1
#
_cell.length_a   1.000
_cell.length_b   1.000
_cell.length_c   1.000
_cell.angle_alpha   90.00
_cell.angle_beta   90.00
_cell.angle_gamma   90.00
#
_symmetry.space_group_name_H-M   'P 1'
#
loop_
_entity.id
_entity.type
_entity.pdbx_description
1 polymer ?
#
loop_
_entity_poly.entity_id
_entity_poly.type
_entity_poly.pdbx_seq_one_letter_code
_entity_poly.pdbx_strand_id
1 'polypeptide(L)' 'MDPNIIVMITLLAMPNGEQSVHLKAFETGAACAEAAKIEASDPFVARVECSELTDGSLTLSFKRNSQRPGMKPRGKTAS' A
#
# COMPACT_ATOMS: atom_id res chain seq x y z
N MET A 1 17.76 -7.45 20.98
CA MET A 1 17.88 -6.97 19.60
C MET A 1 16.65 -7.48 18.89
N ASP A 2 15.67 -6.61 18.72
CA ASP A 2 14.49 -6.93 17.94
C ASP A 2 14.92 -7.08 16.47
N PRO A 3 14.52 -8.17 15.79
CA PRO A 3 14.84 -8.34 14.39
C PRO A 3 14.22 -7.18 13.61
N ASN A 4 15.01 -6.49 12.78
CA ASN A 4 14.48 -5.54 11.81
C ASN A 4 13.65 -6.33 10.78
N ILE A 5 12.36 -6.50 11.06
CA ILE A 5 11.46 -7.21 10.16
C ILE A 5 11.17 -6.27 9.00
N ILE A 6 11.53 -6.68 7.78
CA ILE A 6 11.17 -5.95 6.57
C ILE A 6 9.79 -6.47 6.14
N VAL A 7 8.85 -5.60 5.86
CA VAL A 7 7.52 -5.97 5.38
C VAL A 7 7.29 -5.36 4.01
N MET A 8 6.92 -6.22 3.06
CA MET A 8 6.38 -5.81 1.77
C MET A 8 4.88 -5.60 1.91
N ILE A 9 4.43 -4.44 1.48
CA ILE A 9 3.04 -4.01 1.47
C ILE A 9 2.61 -3.94 0.01
N THR A 10 1.69 -4.82 -0.38
CA THR A 10 1.11 -4.87 -1.71
C THR A 10 -0.32 -4.37 -1.65
N LEU A 11 -0.61 -3.28 -2.34
CA LEU A 11 -1.95 -2.77 -2.55
C LEU A 11 -2.49 -3.33 -3.87
N LEU A 12 -3.54 -4.14 -3.77
CA LEU A 12 -4.24 -4.70 -4.91
C LEU A 12 -5.41 -3.81 -5.30
N ALA A 13 -5.51 -3.46 -6.58
CA ALA A 13 -6.71 -2.88 -7.19
C ALA A 13 -7.52 -4.00 -7.83
N MET A 14 -8.56 -4.44 -7.12
CA MET A 14 -9.45 -5.46 -7.64
C MET A 14 -10.38 -4.88 -8.72
N PRO A 15 -10.76 -5.66 -9.74
CA PRO A 15 -11.58 -5.19 -10.86
C PRO A 15 -13.01 -4.78 -10.45
N ASN A 16 -13.45 -5.18 -9.26
CA ASN A 16 -14.72 -4.74 -8.66
C ASN A 16 -14.64 -3.34 -8.00
N GLY A 17 -13.47 -2.68 -8.02
CA GLY A 17 -13.25 -1.36 -7.44
C GLY A 17 -12.89 -1.38 -5.95
N GLU A 18 -12.75 -2.57 -5.35
CA GLU A 18 -12.25 -2.72 -3.98
C GLU A 18 -10.71 -2.68 -3.95
N GLN A 19 -10.17 -2.28 -2.79
CA GLN A 19 -8.74 -2.28 -2.54
C GLN A 19 -8.42 -3.28 -1.44
N SER A 20 -7.48 -4.18 -1.70
CA SER A 20 -6.99 -5.14 -0.71
C SER A 20 -5.53 -4.87 -0.40
N VAL A 21 -5.14 -5.05 0.86
CA VAL A 21 -3.75 -4.91 1.32
C VAL A 21 -3.23 -6.29 1.67
N HIS A 22 -2.12 -6.68 1.05
CA HIS A 22 -1.39 -7.89 1.38
C HIS A 22 -0.05 -7.52 2.02
N LEU A 23 0.31 -8.21 3.10
CA LEU A 23 1.54 -7.97 3.87
C LEU A 23 2.38 -9.25 3.86
N LYS A 24 3.66 -9.14 3.50
CA LYS A 24 4.59 -10.25 3.49
C LYS A 24 5.89 -9.85 4.18
N ALA A 25 6.29 -10.62 5.20
CA ALA A 25 7.53 -10.37 5.93
C ALA A 25 8.74 -10.96 5.19
N PHE A 26 9.87 -10.28 5.31
CA PHE A 26 11.15 -10.61 4.72
C PHE A 26 12.28 -10.38 5.74
N GLU A 27 13.34 -11.17 5.61
CA GLU A 27 14.52 -11.08 6.48
C GLU A 27 15.45 -9.92 6.11
N THR A 28 15.41 -9.45 4.85
CA THR A 28 16.27 -8.37 4.36
C THR A 28 15.55 -7.46 3.36
N GLY A 29 15.98 -6.21 3.27
CA GLY A 29 15.48 -5.25 2.28
C GLY A 29 15.75 -5.67 0.84
N ALA A 30 16.87 -6.36 0.59
CA ALA A 30 17.19 -6.89 -0.73
C ALA A 30 16.17 -7.95 -1.17
N ALA A 31 15.81 -8.88 -0.29
CA ALA A 31 14.80 -9.89 -0.58
C ALA A 31 13.42 -9.26 -0.83
N CYS A 32 13.07 -8.23 -0.05
CA CYS A 32 11.85 -7.47 -0.27
C CYS A 32 11.83 -6.75 -1.62
N ALA A 33 12.93 -6.10 -2.01
CA ALA A 33 13.02 -5.36 -3.28
C ALA A 33 12.86 -6.27 -4.51
N GLU A 34 13.45 -7.46 -4.48
CA GLU A 34 13.29 -8.44 -5.57
C GLU A 34 11.85 -8.96 -5.64
N ALA A 35 11.24 -9.30 -4.51
CA ALA A 35 9.84 -9.69 -4.48
C ALA A 35 8.91 -8.55 -4.94
N ALA A 36 9.21 -7.31 -4.54
CA ALA A 36 8.41 -6.15 -4.90
C ALA A 36 8.44 -5.85 -6.41
N LYS A 37 9.56 -6.10 -7.10
CA LYS A 37 9.63 -6.00 -8.57
C LYS A 37 8.71 -7.02 -9.26
N ILE A 38 8.63 -8.23 -8.71
CA ILE A 38 7.77 -9.29 -9.25
C ILE A 38 6.30 -8.90 -9.07
N GLU A 39 5.91 -8.53 -7.85
CA GLU A 39 4.54 -8.09 -7.54
C GLU A 39 4.14 -6.84 -8.33
N ALA A 40 5.05 -5.87 -8.49
CA ALA A 40 4.78 -4.66 -9.28
C ALA A 40 4.56 -4.93 -10.78
N SER A 41 4.90 -6.13 -11.26
CA SER A 41 4.63 -6.55 -12.63
C SER A 41 3.21 -7.12 -12.80
N ASP A 42 2.50 -7.38 -11.71
CA ASP A 42 1.13 -7.89 -11.74
C ASP A 42 0.12 -6.75 -12.05
N PRO A 43 -0.78 -6.93 -13.04
CA PRO A 43 -1.71 -5.88 -13.46
C PRO A 43 -2.76 -5.51 -12.40
N PHE A 44 -2.99 -6.36 -11.40
CA PHE A 44 -3.88 -6.11 -10.27
C PHE A 44 -3.17 -5.40 -9.13
N VAL A 45 -1.85 -5.23 -9.18
CA VAL A 45 -1.09 -4.52 -8.16
C VAL A 45 -1.09 -3.02 -8.47
N ALA A 46 -1.74 -2.26 -7.60
CA ALA A 46 -1.80 -0.81 -7.69
C ALA A 46 -0.53 -0.15 -7.13
N ARG A 47 0.07 -0.74 -6.09
CA ARG A 47 1.28 -0.24 -5.45
C ARG A 47 1.97 -1.33 -4.64
N VAL A 48 3.30 -1.32 -4.65
CA VAL A 48 4.12 -2.12 -3.73
C VAL A 48 5.08 -1.21 -2.98
N GLU A 49 5.29 -1.47 -1.69
CA GLU A 49 6.21 -0.74 -0.84
C GLU A 49 6.92 -1.69 0.12
N CYS A 50 8.23 -1.55 0.28
CA CYS A 50 8.99 -2.24 1.32
C CYS A 50 9.19 -1.26 2.48
N SER A 51 8.83 -1.68 3.69
CA SER A 51 8.95 -0.87 4.89
C SER A 51 9.51 -1.68 6.04
N GLU A 52 10.32 -1.04 6.89
CA GLU A 52 10.91 -1.66 8.07
C GLU A 52 9.94 -1.53 9.25
N LEU A 53 9.74 -2.62 9.98
CA LEU A 53 8.93 -2.65 11.18
C LEU A 53 9.75 -2.08 12.34
N THR A 54 9.46 -0.85 12.76
CA THR A 54 10.11 -0.21 13.91
C THR A 54 9.23 -0.37 15.14
N ASP A 55 9.79 -0.89 16.24
CA ASP A 55 9.10 -1.08 17.53
C ASP A 55 7.78 -1.89 17.45
N GLY A 56 7.74 -2.92 16.59
CA GLY A 56 6.54 -3.75 16.44
C GLY A 56 5.37 -3.07 15.70
N SER A 57 5.57 -1.85 15.19
CA SER A 57 4.53 -1.05 14.55
C SER A 57 4.88 -0.73 13.09
N LEU A 58 3.88 -0.83 12.22
CA LEU A 58 4.00 -0.47 10.81
C LEU A 58 3.06 0.72 10.54
N THR A 59 3.64 1.89 10.24
CA THR A 59 2.85 3.08 9.93
C THR A 59 2.66 3.21 8.42
N LEU A 60 1.45 2.90 7.94
CA LEU A 60 1.09 3.00 6.53
C LEU A 60 0.51 4.38 6.21
N SER A 61 1.28 5.20 5.49
CA SER A 61 0.82 6.52 5.03
C SER A 61 0.15 6.41 3.66
N PHE A 62 -1.11 5.97 3.64
CA PHE A 62 -1.92 6.02 2.42
C PHE A 62 -2.33 7.45 2.13
N LYS A 63 -1.57 8.15 1.27
CA LYS A 63 -2.08 9.35 0.60
C LYS A 63 -3.18 8.89 -0.36
N ARG A 64 -4.42 8.88 0.12
CA ARG A 64 -5.60 8.73 -0.72
C ARG A 64 -5.57 9.91 -1.68
N ASN A 65 -5.11 9.69 -2.91
CA ASN A 65 -5.09 10.72 -3.94
C ASN A 65 -6.53 11.17 -4.15
N SER A 66 -6.91 12.30 -3.56
CA SER A 66 -8.24 12.91 -3.65
C SER A 66 -8.50 13.50 -5.03
N GLN A 67 -7.62 13.26 -6.00
CA GLN A 67 -7.78 13.64 -7.39
C GLN A 67 -8.40 12.52 -8.21
N ARG A 68 -9.62 12.10 -7.81
CA ARG A 68 -10.58 11.59 -8.80
C ARG A 68 -11.20 12.83 -9.46
N PRO A 69 -10.90 13.16 -10.74
CA PRO A 69 -11.61 14.23 -11.43
C PRO A 69 -13.07 13.79 -11.61
N GLY A 70 -13.97 14.27 -10.74
CA GLY A 70 -15.40 13.99 -10.87
C GLY A 70 -16.24 14.12 -9.60
N MET A 71 -15.66 14.08 -8.41
CA MET A 71 -16.44 14.18 -7.16
C MET A 71 -16.56 15.67 -6.75
N LYS A 72 -17.49 16.41 -7.34
CA LYS A 72 -17.85 17.76 -6.84
C LYS A 72 -18.36 17.63 -5.40
N PRO A 73 -17.86 18.41 -4.43
CA PRO A 73 -18.49 18.48 -3.12
C PRO A 73 -19.91 18.99 -3.32
N ARG A 74 -20.92 18.21 -2.89
CA ARG A 74 -22.31 18.70 -2.81
C ARG A 74 -22.30 19.83 -1.79
N GLY A 75 -22.34 21.06 -2.29
CA GLY A 75 -22.53 22.25 -1.47
C GLY A 75 -23.77 22.06 -0.61
N LYS A 76 -23.63 22.33 0.68
CA LYS A 76 -24.77 22.48 1.59
C LYS A 76 -25.66 23.58 1.03
N THR A 77 -26.85 23.23 0.59
CA THR A 77 -27.98 24.17 0.49
C THR A 77 -28.31 24.61 1.92
N ALA A 78 -27.94 25.85 2.26
CA ALA A 78 -28.53 26.57 3.37
C ALA A 78 -29.72 27.36 2.81
N SER A 79 -30.92 27.05 3.30
CA SER A 79 -32.10 27.92 3.26
C SER A 79 -32.48 28.22 4.70
#